data_AF-A0A521F9Y3-F1
#
_entry.id   AF-A0A521F9Y3-F1
#
_cell.length_a   1.000
_cell.length_b   1.000
_cell.length_c   1.000
_cell.angle_alpha   90.00
_cell.angle_beta   90.00
_cell.angle_gamma   90.00
#
_symmetry.space_group_name_H-M   'P 1'
#
loop_
_entity.id
_entity.type
_entity.pdbx_description
1 polymer ?
#
loop_
_entity_poly.entity_id
_entity_poly.type
_entity_poly.pdbx_seq_one_letter_code
_entity_poly.pdbx_strand_id
1 'polypeptide(L)'
;MADLLAIGTRKGLWLARSDDDRRTWTLDGPHLLSQEVAAVAVDTRGPVPRVLAGVQYGHWGPTVTWSDDLGGTWTETDDGAIRFPADTGAALARVWQIRPDTAGRPGVV
;
A
#
# COMPACT_ATOMS: atom_id res chain seq x y z
N MET A 1 23.54 -0.81 -2.40
CA MET A 1 22.30 -0.05 -2.13
C MET A 1 21.20 -1.08 -2.02
N ALA A 2 20.29 -0.98 -1.05
CA ALA A 2 19.18 -1.92 -0.95
C ALA A 2 17.99 -1.36 -1.74
N ASP A 3 17.50 -2.13 -2.70
CA ASP A 3 16.35 -1.80 -3.54
C ASP A 3 15.11 -2.58 -3.06
N LEU A 4 13.95 -1.92 -3.12
CA LEU A 4 12.65 -2.51 -2.83
C LEU A 4 11.74 -2.36 -4.05
N LEU A 5 11.15 -3.46 -4.49
CA LEU A 5 10.11 -3.48 -5.51
C LEU A 5 8.82 -4.04 -4.89
N ALA A 6 7.76 -3.26 -4.95
CA ALA A 6 6.45 -3.66 -4.47
C ALA A 6 5.54 -4.08 -5.63
N ILE A 7 4.93 -5.26 -5.52
CA ILE A 7 4.21 -5.93 -6.60
C ILE A 7 2.78 -6.21 -6.15
N GLY A 8 1.88 -5.29 -6.45
CA GLY A 8 0.45 -5.46 -6.23
C GLY A 8 -0.17 -6.45 -7.22
N THR A 9 -0.99 -7.37 -6.73
CA THR A 9 -1.70 -8.36 -7.56
C THR A 9 -3.17 -8.44 -7.14
N ARG A 10 -3.98 -9.20 -7.89
CA ARG A 10 -5.36 -9.53 -7.47
C ARG A 10 -5.43 -10.47 -6.26
N LYS A 11 -4.31 -10.97 -5.75
CA LYS A 11 -4.22 -12.01 -4.71
C LYS A 11 -3.34 -11.62 -3.52
N GLY A 12 -2.85 -10.40 -3.49
CA GLY A 12 -2.02 -9.85 -2.42
C GLY A 12 -0.88 -8.99 -2.95
N LEU A 13 0.00 -8.61 -2.04
CA LEU A 13 1.20 -7.82 -2.29
C LEU A 13 2.45 -8.66 -2.05
N TRP A 14 3.39 -8.62 -3.00
CA TRP A 14 4.74 -9.12 -2.80
C TRP A 14 5.72 -7.97 -2.65
N LEU A 15 6.69 -8.13 -1.75
CA LEU A 15 7.81 -7.22 -1.59
C LEU A 15 9.08 -7.96 -2.03
N ALA A 16 9.71 -7.49 -3.10
CA ALA A 16 10.98 -8.02 -3.58
C ALA A 16 12.11 -7.10 -3.11
N ARG A 17 13.18 -7.69 -2.56
CA ARG A 17 14.37 -6.97 -2.10
C ARG A 17 15.60 -7.40 -2.87
N SER A 18 16.46 -6.45 -3.21
CA SER A 18 17.76 -6.68 -3.86
C SER A 18 18.84 -5.88 -3.17
N ASP A 19 20.02 -6.46 -3.02
CA ASP A 19 21.22 -5.85 -2.44
C ASP A 19 22.42 -5.82 -3.41
N ASP A 20 22.23 -6.31 -4.64
CA ASP A 20 23.27 -6.57 -5.64
C ASP A 20 23.06 -5.82 -6.97
N ASP A 21 22.55 -4.58 -6.88
CA ASP A 21 22.23 -3.73 -8.04
C ASP A 21 21.13 -4.32 -8.92
N ARG A 22 20.05 -4.81 -8.28
CA ARG A 22 18.82 -5.33 -8.91
C ARG A 22 19.04 -6.57 -9.78
N ARG A 23 20.13 -7.31 -9.57
CA ARG A 23 20.47 -8.51 -10.35
C ARG A 23 19.76 -9.74 -9.81
N THR A 24 19.68 -9.87 -8.50
CA THR A 24 18.93 -10.91 -7.81
C THR A 24 17.90 -10.30 -6.86
N TRP A 25 16.81 -11.04 -6.64
CA TRP A 25 15.67 -10.59 -5.85
C TRP A 25 15.21 -11.69 -4.91
N THR A 26 15.05 -11.35 -3.65
CA THR A 26 14.36 -12.20 -2.67
C THR A 26 12.93 -11.71 -2.52
N LEU A 27 11.95 -12.60 -2.72
CA LEU A 27 10.53 -12.29 -2.59
C LEU A 27 10.03 -12.58 -1.18
N ASP A 28 9.20 -11.67 -0.66
CA ASP A 28 8.53 -11.73 0.62
C ASP A 28 7.01 -11.55 0.40
N GLY A 29 6.20 -12.35 1.10
CA GLY A 29 4.75 -12.39 0.95
C GLY A 29 4.16 -13.73 0.47
N PRO A 30 2.91 -13.72 -0.04
CA PRO A 30 2.09 -12.53 -0.25
C PRO A 30 1.60 -11.95 1.08
N HIS A 31 1.87 -10.66 1.29
CA HIS A 31 1.16 -9.86 2.28
C HIS A 31 -0.27 -9.61 1.80
N LEU A 32 -1.18 -9.28 2.72
CA LEU A 32 -2.57 -8.94 2.38
C LEU A 32 -3.23 -10.04 1.52
N LEU A 33 -3.00 -11.31 1.91
CA LEU A 33 -3.35 -12.48 1.11
C LEU A 33 -4.84 -12.47 0.73
N SER A 34 -5.11 -12.83 -0.53
CA SER A 34 -6.43 -12.87 -1.14
C SER A 34 -7.13 -11.51 -1.28
N GLN A 35 -6.44 -10.41 -1.00
CA GLN A 35 -6.93 -9.06 -1.31
C GLN A 35 -6.33 -8.56 -2.61
N GLU A 36 -7.12 -7.85 -3.41
CA GLU A 36 -6.57 -7.14 -4.56
C GLU A 36 -5.81 -5.90 -4.08
N VAL A 37 -4.56 -5.77 -4.54
CA VAL A 37 -3.71 -4.60 -4.30
C VAL A 37 -3.55 -3.85 -5.61
N ALA A 38 -4.35 -2.80 -5.76
CA ALA A 38 -4.50 -2.05 -7.00
C ALA A 38 -3.45 -0.95 -7.17
N ALA A 39 -2.92 -0.42 -6.07
CA ALA A 39 -1.91 0.61 -6.05
C ALA A 39 -0.97 0.40 -4.88
N VAL A 40 0.29 0.75 -5.06
CA VAL A 40 1.28 0.82 -3.99
C VAL A 40 2.04 2.13 -4.09
N ALA A 41 2.32 2.74 -2.95
CA ALA A 41 3.26 3.85 -2.83
C ALA A 41 4.32 3.52 -1.78
N VAL A 42 5.54 4.00 -2.01
CA VAL A 42 6.63 3.94 -1.03
C VAL A 42 7.00 5.38 -0.69
N ASP A 43 6.69 5.79 0.53
CA ASP A 43 7.05 7.10 1.05
C ASP A 43 8.42 7.04 1.73
N THR A 44 9.42 7.64 1.10
CA THR A 44 10.82 7.65 1.56
C THR A 44 11.17 8.89 2.39
N ARG A 45 10.19 9.74 2.74
CA ARG A 45 10.43 10.97 3.51
C ARG A 45 10.76 10.70 4.98
N GLY A 46 10.42 9.52 5.51
CA GLY A 46 10.69 9.10 6.88
C GLY A 46 12.04 8.39 7.07
N PRO A 47 12.45 8.12 8.33
CA PRO A 47 13.68 7.38 8.64
C PRO A 47 13.63 5.93 8.16
N VAL A 48 12.44 5.34 8.15
CA VAL A 48 12.12 4.06 7.49
C VAL A 48 11.09 4.36 6.41
N PRO A 49 11.23 3.83 5.19
CA PRO A 49 10.22 4.02 4.16
C PRO A 49 8.88 3.40 4.58
N ARG A 50 7.80 4.16 4.46
CA ARG A 50 6.44 3.64 4.65
C ARG A 50 5.93 3.04 3.34
N VAL A 51 5.43 1.81 3.39
CA VAL A 51 4.74 1.17 2.26
C VAL A 51 3.25 1.36 2.45
N LEU A 52 2.55 1.90 1.45
CA LEU A 52 1.10 2.05 1.43
C LEU A 52 0.50 1.21 0.32
N ALA A 53 -0.59 0.51 0.59
CA ALA A 53 -1.29 -0.33 -0.36
C ALA A 53 -2.77 0.08 -0.45
N GLY A 54 -3.24 0.33 -1.67
CA GLY A 54 -4.65 0.48 -1.99
C GLY A 54 -5.27 -0.90 -2.17
N VAL A 55 -6.07 -1.32 -1.20
CA VAL A 55 -6.60 -2.68 -1.09
C VAL A 55 -8.09 -2.68 -1.37
N GLN A 56 -8.56 -3.67 -2.12
CA GLN A 56 -9.99 -3.94 -2.27
C GLN A 56 -10.38 -5.15 -1.42
N TYR A 57 -11.15 -4.89 -0.36
CA TYR A 57 -11.75 -5.93 0.47
C TYR A 57 -13.14 -6.29 -0.05
N GLY A 58 -13.39 -7.58 -0.30
CA GLY A 58 -14.62 -8.02 -0.98
C GLY A 58 -15.95 -7.63 -0.31
N HIS A 59 -16.00 -7.59 1.03
CA HIS A 59 -17.23 -7.23 1.76
C HIS A 59 -17.21 -5.80 2.33
N TRP A 60 -16.03 -5.23 2.54
CA TRP A 60 -15.87 -3.95 3.25
C TRP A 60 -15.60 -2.79 2.29
N GLY A 61 -15.16 -3.08 1.07
CA GLY A 61 -14.85 -2.08 0.05
C GLY A 61 -13.37 -1.64 0.07
N PRO A 62 -13.04 -0.57 -0.66
CA PRO A 62 -11.66 -0.16 -0.86
C PRO A 62 -11.12 0.59 0.37
N THR A 63 -9.89 0.27 0.75
CA THR A 63 -9.18 0.92 1.85
C THR A 63 -7.70 1.18 1.52
N VAL A 64 -7.03 1.94 2.37
CA VAL A 64 -5.58 2.08 2.37
C VAL A 64 -5.05 1.46 3.66
N THR A 65 -4.13 0.51 3.50
CA THR A 65 -3.33 -0.04 4.59
C THR A 65 -1.88 0.36 4.41
N TRP A 66 -1.12 0.43 5.50
CA TRP A 66 0.29 0.77 5.43
C TRP A 66 1.13 -0.07 6.37
N SER A 67 2.41 -0.12 6.08
CA SER A 67 3.45 -0.74 6.89
C SER A 67 4.59 0.24 7.11
N ASP A 68 5.01 0.35 8.37
CA ASP A 68 6.13 1.17 8.84
C ASP A 68 7.39 0.33 9.12
N ASP A 69 7.33 -0.98 8.87
CA ASP A 69 8.40 -1.96 9.09
C ASP A 69 8.65 -2.81 7.82
N LEU A 70 8.37 -2.23 6.65
CA LEU A 70 8.61 -2.81 5.32
C LEU A 70 7.95 -4.18 5.11
N GLY A 71 6.72 -4.36 5.60
CA GLY A 71 5.87 -5.53 5.36
C GLY A 71 5.75 -6.49 6.55
N GLY A 72 6.44 -6.21 7.67
CA GLY A 72 6.36 -7.02 8.89
C GLY A 72 4.98 -6.96 9.54
N THR A 73 4.41 -5.77 9.64
CA THR A 73 3.06 -5.51 10.14
C THR A 73 2.32 -4.52 9.24
N TRP A 74 0.99 -4.62 9.27
CA TRP A 74 0.09 -3.80 8.47
C TRP A 74 -0.94 -3.15 9.37
N THR A 75 -1.13 -1.86 9.20
CA THR A 75 -2.11 -1.04 9.93
C THR A 75 -3.20 -0.57 8.97
N GLU A 76 -4.43 -0.44 9.47
CA GLU A 76 -5.58 0.05 8.72
C GLU A 76 -6.13 1.32 9.38
N THR A 77 -6.93 2.08 8.65
CA THR A 77 -7.62 3.25 9.18
C THR A 77 -8.73 2.85 10.14
N ASP A 78 -8.83 3.53 11.29
CA ASP A 78 -9.86 3.26 12.30
C ASP A 78 -11.29 3.41 11.77
N ASP A 79 -11.50 4.33 10.82
CA ASP A 79 -12.81 4.61 10.21
C ASP A 79 -13.25 3.57 9.17
N GLY A 80 -12.44 2.53 8.92
CA GLY A 80 -12.72 1.48 7.95
C GLY A 80 -12.52 1.93 6.50
N ALA A 81 -13.34 1.41 5.59
CA ALA A 81 -13.20 1.65 4.16
C ALA A 81 -13.46 3.11 3.76
N ILE A 82 -12.78 3.56 2.71
CA ILE A 82 -12.95 4.90 2.17
C ILE A 82 -14.31 4.97 1.48
N ARG A 83 -15.13 5.94 1.90
CA ARG A 83 -16.50 6.14 1.44
C ARG A 83 -16.76 7.58 1.05
N PHE A 84 -17.60 7.77 0.04
CA PHE A 84 -18.15 9.08 -0.27
C PHE A 84 -19.31 9.42 0.67
N PRO A 85 -19.67 10.71 0.79
CA PRO A 85 -20.89 11.11 1.48
C PRO A 85 -22.14 10.38 0.93
N ALA A 86 -23.10 10.09 1.82
CA ALA A 86 -24.25 9.23 1.50
C ALA A 86 -25.19 9.81 0.43
N ASP A 87 -25.21 11.13 0.28
CA ASP A 87 -26.01 11.89 -0.69
C ASP A 87 -25.43 11.87 -2.11
N THR A 88 -24.20 11.37 -2.30
CA THR A 88 -23.57 11.31 -3.63
C THR A 88 -24.15 10.25 -4.55
N GLY A 89 -24.85 9.24 -4.00
CA GLY A 89 -25.34 8.09 -4.78
C GLY A 89 -24.23 7.25 -5.44
N ALA A 90 -22.97 7.45 -5.02
CA ALA A 90 -21.81 6.79 -5.60
C ALA A 90 -21.01 6.03 -4.52
N ALA A 91 -20.27 5.02 -4.94
CA ALA A 91 -19.33 4.29 -4.10
C ALA A 91 -17.93 4.36 -4.71
N LEU A 92 -16.90 4.41 -3.85
CA LEU A 92 -15.53 4.31 -4.33
C LEU A 92 -15.32 2.90 -4.90
N ALA A 93 -14.88 2.81 -6.16
CA ALA A 93 -14.64 1.53 -6.80
C ALA A 93 -13.31 0.92 -6.37
N ARG A 94 -12.25 1.74 -6.30
CA ARG A 94 -10.87 1.30 -6.09
C ARG A 94 -9.95 2.47 -5.78
N VAL A 95 -9.00 2.29 -4.86
CA VAL A 95 -7.83 3.17 -4.73
C VAL A 95 -6.78 2.71 -5.74
N TRP A 96 -6.65 3.43 -6.85
CA TRP A 96 -5.77 3.06 -7.97
C TRP A 96 -4.53 3.95 -8.10
N GLN A 97 -4.40 4.97 -7.25
CA GLN A 97 -3.20 5.79 -7.13
C GLN A 97 -3.06 6.26 -5.68
N ILE A 98 -1.84 6.22 -5.17
CA ILE A 98 -1.45 6.80 -3.88
C ILE A 98 -0.18 7.61 -4.14
N ARG A 99 -0.05 8.80 -3.55
CA ARG A 99 1.18 9.59 -3.65
C ARG A 99 1.47 10.30 -2.34
N PRO A 100 2.71 10.20 -1.82
CA PRO A 100 3.15 11.11 -0.76
C PRO A 100 2.89 12.56 -1.16
N ASP A 101 2.34 13.34 -0.22
CA ASP A 101 2.20 14.79 -0.37
C ASP A 101 3.60 15.44 -0.44
N THR A 102 3.64 16.76 -0.59
CA THR A 102 4.83 17.60 -0.52
C THR A 102 5.70 17.33 0.72
N ALA A 103 6.99 17.65 0.62
CA ALA A 103 7.93 17.47 1.72
C ALA A 103 7.55 18.24 3.00
N GLY A 104 6.80 19.34 2.88
CA GLY A 104 6.29 20.12 4.02
C GLY A 104 5.11 19.50 4.76
N ARG A 105 4.58 18.37 4.28
CA ARG A 105 3.45 17.65 4.88
C ARG A 105 3.79 16.16 5.06
N PRO A 106 4.78 15.84 5.92
CA PRO A 106 5.16 14.46 6.20
C PRO A 106 3.97 13.69 6.81
N GLY A 107 3.86 12.41 6.47
CA GLY A 107 2.77 11.54 6.94
C GLY A 107 1.43 11.71 6.22
N VAL A 108 1.35 12.64 5.26
CA VAL A 108 0.16 12.85 4.41
C VAL A 108 0.42 12.24 3.02
N VAL A 109 -0.59 11.53 2.50
CA VAL A 109 -0.60 10.74 1.25
C VAL A 109 -1.94 10.88 0.52
#